data_AF-A0A420MWA5-F1
#
_entry.id   AF-A0A420MWA5-F1
#
_cell.length_a   1.000
_cell.length_b   1.000
_cell.length_c   1.000
_cell.angle_alpha   90.00
_cell.angle_beta   90.00
_cell.angle_gamma   90.00
#
_symmetry.space_group_name_H-M   'P 1'
#
loop_
_entity.id
_entity.type
_entity.pdbx_description
1 polymer ?
#
loop_
_entity_poly.entity_id
_entity_poly.type
_entity_poly.pdbx_seq_one_letter_code
_entity_poly.pdbx_strand_id
1 'polypeptide(L)'
;MPKSRLKWEYTEDDMADAILDITDHGFSPPQAAQRRGVPRTTLIDRLNGRGAAEDQIQPRRRLSKSQEDRLAFWILRQESLGYAPSHSQIRACVMGLLRQQGEHPDLGRNWVIKFINRRADLKTKMGRRQEAK
;
A
#
# COMPACT_ATOMS: atom_id res chain seq x y z
N MET A 1 6.23 -7.80 30.25
CA MET A 1 7.01 -6.69 29.66
C MET A 1 6.78 -6.68 28.16
N PRO A 2 6.21 -5.62 27.54
CA PRO A 2 6.21 -5.53 26.09
C PRO A 2 7.65 -5.32 25.63
N LYS A 3 8.19 -6.27 24.85
CA LYS A 3 9.53 -6.15 24.27
C LYS A 3 9.53 -4.92 23.36
N SER A 4 10.39 -3.95 23.69
CA SER A 4 10.72 -2.82 22.82
C SER A 4 11.13 -3.40 21.47
N ARG A 5 10.32 -3.12 20.44
CA ARG A 5 10.66 -3.49 19.08
C ARG A 5 11.92 -2.70 18.73
N LEU A 6 13.07 -3.36 18.72
CA LEU A 6 14.28 -2.85 18.07
C LEU A 6 13.81 -2.27 16.73
N LYS A 7 14.08 -0.99 16.49
CA LYS A 7 13.79 -0.36 15.21
C LYS A 7 14.89 -0.85 14.28
N TRP A 8 14.63 -1.97 13.61
CA TRP A 8 15.57 -2.47 12.61
C TRP A 8 15.58 -1.43 11.47
N GLU A 9 16.73 -0.81 11.24
CA GLU A 9 16.97 0.02 10.06
C GLU A 9 17.36 -0.91 8.92
N TYR A 10 16.35 -1.44 8.22
CA TYR A 10 16.55 -2.16 6.97
C TYR A 10 15.57 -1.62 5.93
N THR A 11 15.96 -1.68 4.67
CA THR A 11 15.16 -1.27 3.53
C THR A 11 14.41 -2.48 2.95
N GLU A 12 13.37 -2.24 2.14
CA GLU A 12 12.71 -3.33 1.40
C GLU A 12 13.68 -4.02 0.41
N ASP A 13 14.71 -3.29 -0.05
CA ASP A 13 15.77 -3.82 -0.91
C ASP A 13 16.61 -4.86 -0.17
N ASP A 14 17.05 -4.56 1.06
CA ASP A 14 17.76 -5.50 1.93
C ASP A 14 16.94 -6.78 2.17
N MET A 15 15.61 -6.63 2.26
CA MET A 15 14.71 -7.76 2.46
C MET A 15 14.50 -8.58 1.17
N ALA A 16 14.48 -7.94 -0.01
CA ALA A 16 14.45 -8.61 -1.30
C ALA A 16 15.75 -9.40 -1.55
N ASP A 17 16.88 -8.79 -1.27
CA ASP A 17 18.21 -9.42 -1.31
C ASP A 17 18.32 -10.61 -0.35
N ALA A 18 17.73 -10.52 0.83
CA ALA A 18 17.70 -11.63 1.78
C ALA A 18 16.83 -12.81 1.30
N ILE A 19 15.77 -12.55 0.53
CA ILE A 19 14.97 -13.60 -0.10
C ILE A 19 15.75 -14.27 -1.23
N LEU A 20 16.43 -13.47 -2.07
CA LEU A 20 17.32 -13.94 -3.15
C LEU A 20 18.44 -14.84 -2.61
N ASP A 21 19.08 -14.43 -1.51
CA ASP A 21 20.11 -15.23 -0.82
C ASP A 21 19.58 -16.64 -0.47
N ILE A 22 18.29 -16.80 -0.15
CA ILE A 22 17.69 -18.10 0.19
C ILE A 22 17.29 -18.89 -1.06
N THR A 23 16.65 -18.23 -2.03
CA THR A 23 16.06 -18.92 -3.19
C THR A 23 17.06 -19.24 -4.29
N ASP A 24 18.04 -18.37 -4.52
CA ASP A 24 19.00 -18.48 -5.63
C ASP A 24 20.38 -18.92 -5.14
N HIS A 25 20.80 -18.43 -3.98
CA HIS A 25 22.14 -18.70 -3.44
C HIS A 25 22.16 -19.83 -2.39
N GLY A 26 21.01 -20.42 -2.06
CA GLY A 26 20.90 -21.59 -1.20
C GLY A 26 21.25 -21.34 0.27
N PHE A 27 21.29 -20.08 0.72
CA PHE A 27 21.55 -19.77 2.12
C PHE A 27 20.38 -20.18 3.01
N SER A 28 20.69 -20.57 4.25
CA SER A 28 19.64 -20.79 5.25
C SER A 28 19.02 -19.46 5.69
N PRO A 29 17.72 -19.42 6.08
CA PRO A 29 17.08 -18.20 6.54
C PRO A 29 17.80 -17.43 7.67
N PRO A 30 18.43 -18.09 8.67
CA PRO A 30 19.26 -17.40 9.65
C PRO A 30 20.49 -16.71 9.05
N GLN A 31 21.17 -17.35 8.09
CA GLN A 31 22.37 -16.82 7.45
C GLN A 31 22.05 -15.62 6.56
N ALA A 32 21.02 -15.72 5.72
CA ALA A 32 20.56 -14.61 4.89
C ALA A 32 20.13 -13.40 5.74
N ALA A 33 19.40 -13.66 6.83
CA ALA A 33 18.97 -12.61 7.76
C ALA A 33 20.15 -11.86 8.39
N GLN A 34 21.17 -12.60 8.85
CA GLN A 34 22.36 -12.00 9.45
C GLN A 34 23.19 -11.22 8.43
N ARG A 35 23.35 -11.78 7.23
CA ARG A 35 24.16 -11.19 6.15
C ARG A 35 23.60 -9.86 5.65
N ARG A 36 22.27 -9.75 5.56
CA ARG A 36 21.56 -8.54 5.10
C ARG A 36 21.09 -7.62 6.23
N GLY A 37 21.38 -7.97 7.49
CA GLY A 37 20.97 -7.17 8.64
C GLY A 37 19.45 -7.10 8.84
N VAL A 38 18.70 -8.06 8.32
CA VAL A 38 17.23 -8.07 8.35
C VAL A 38 16.67 -8.98 9.45
N PRO A 39 15.47 -8.68 10.01
CA PRO A 39 14.88 -9.53 11.03
C PRO A 39 14.51 -10.89 10.47
N ARG A 40 15.11 -11.95 11.02
CA ARG A 40 14.82 -13.35 10.64
C ARG A 40 13.33 -13.67 10.68
N THR A 41 12.61 -13.18 11.70
CA THR A 41 11.17 -13.39 11.82
C THR A 41 10.41 -12.75 10.67
N THR A 42 10.81 -11.56 10.24
CA THR A 42 10.20 -10.86 9.11
C THR A 42 10.55 -11.55 7.80
N LEU A 43 11.78 -12.01 7.62
CA LEU A 43 12.21 -12.76 6.43
C LEU A 43 11.42 -14.07 6.28
N ILE A 44 11.20 -14.81 7.37
CA ILE A 44 10.36 -16.02 7.35
C ILE A 44 8.91 -15.68 7.01
N ASP A 45 8.36 -14.61 7.58
CA ASP A 45 7.02 -14.14 7.24
C ASP A 45 6.91 -13.80 5.73
N ARG A 46 7.93 -13.18 5.14
CA ARG A 46 7.99 -12.90 3.69
C ARG A 46 8.00 -14.18 2.86
N LEU A 47 8.81 -15.17 3.23
CA LEU A 47 8.86 -16.47 2.54
C LEU A 47 7.53 -17.21 2.60
N ASN A 48 6.77 -17.03 3.68
CA ASN A 48 5.42 -17.58 3.83
C ASN A 48 4.34 -16.74 3.10
N GLY A 49 4.74 -15.78 2.27
CA GLY A 49 3.83 -14.98 1.43
C GLY A 49 3.25 -13.74 2.11
N ARG A 50 3.69 -13.35 3.32
CA ARG A 50 3.28 -12.06 3.89
C ARG A 50 4.02 -10.93 3.17
N GLY A 51 3.29 -9.97 2.62
CA GLY A 51 3.88 -8.74 2.06
C GLY A 51 4.42 -7.80 3.14
N ALA A 52 5.03 -6.69 2.71
CA ALA A 52 5.51 -5.65 3.60
C ALA A 52 4.41 -5.14 4.52
N ALA A 53 4.76 -4.72 5.73
CA ALA A 53 3.79 -4.13 6.64
C ALA A 53 3.07 -2.92 6.00
N GLU A 54 3.73 -2.24 5.07
CA GLU A 54 3.15 -1.14 4.30
C GLU A 54 2.18 -1.60 3.19
N ASP A 55 2.44 -2.76 2.59
CA ASP A 55 1.58 -3.38 1.57
C ASP A 55 0.46 -4.23 2.18
N GLN A 56 0.57 -4.60 3.45
CA GLN A 56 -0.49 -5.27 4.17
C GLN A 56 -1.70 -4.33 4.33
N ILE A 57 -2.87 -4.85 4.00
CA ILE A 57 -4.13 -4.15 4.24
C ILE A 57 -4.29 -4.01 5.76
N GLN A 58 -4.14 -2.78 6.26
CA GLN A 58 -4.36 -2.53 7.67
C GLN A 58 -5.80 -2.89 8.06
N PRO A 59 -6.08 -3.36 9.29
CA PRO A 59 -7.41 -3.86 9.73
C PRO A 59 -8.60 -2.89 9.58
N ARG A 60 -8.36 -1.65 9.13
CA ARG A 60 -9.35 -0.59 8.91
C ARG A 60 -9.29 0.03 7.51
N ARG A 61 -8.41 -0.45 6.64
CA ARG A 61 -8.29 -0.01 5.25
C ARG A 61 -8.89 -1.08 4.34
N ARG A 62 -9.51 -0.65 3.24
CA ARG A 62 -10.06 -1.54 2.21
C ARG A 62 -9.07 -1.81 1.08
N LEU A 63 -8.05 -0.96 0.97
CA LEU A 63 -6.99 -1.03 -0.04
C LEU A 63 -5.64 -1.05 0.68
N SER A 64 -4.65 -1.71 0.07
CA SER A 64 -3.25 -1.58 0.49
C SER A 64 -2.74 -0.16 0.24
N LYS A 65 -1.60 0.21 0.86
CA LYS A 65 -0.96 1.50 0.60
C LYS A 65 -0.62 1.67 -0.88
N SER A 66 -0.04 0.65 -1.51
CA SER A 66 0.29 0.63 -2.93
C SER A 66 -0.92 0.79 -3.86
N GLN A 67 -2.07 0.21 -3.50
CA GLN A 67 -3.33 0.44 -4.22
C GLN A 67 -3.86 1.86 -4.05
N GLU A 68 -3.81 2.39 -2.82
CA GLU A 68 -4.15 3.79 -2.58
C GLU A 68 -3.21 4.74 -3.35
N ASP A 69 -1.92 4.40 -3.50
CA ASP A 69 -0.94 5.19 -4.27
C ASP A 69 -1.23 5.16 -5.77
N ARG A 70 -1.55 3.99 -6.33
CA ARG A 70 -1.97 3.87 -7.74
C ARG A 70 -3.25 4.64 -8.02
N LEU A 71 -4.22 4.60 -7.10
CA LEU A 71 -5.45 5.38 -7.21
C LEU A 71 -5.17 6.88 -7.15
N ALA A 72 -4.32 7.33 -6.23
CA ALA A 72 -3.93 8.74 -6.14
C ALA A 72 -3.21 9.21 -7.40
N PHE A 73 -2.27 8.42 -7.90
CA PHE A 73 -1.57 8.71 -9.17
C PHE A 73 -2.55 8.79 -10.34
N TRP A 74 -3.52 7.88 -10.44
CA TRP A 74 -4.56 7.94 -11.45
C TRP A 74 -5.38 9.24 -11.34
N ILE A 75 -5.81 9.64 -10.13
CA ILE A 75 -6.54 10.91 -9.91
C ILE A 75 -5.70 12.10 -10.37
N LEU A 76 -4.46 12.20 -9.92
CA LEU A 76 -3.55 13.31 -10.29
C LEU A 76 -3.28 13.36 -11.79
N ARG A 77 -3.17 12.21 -12.45
CA ARG A 77 -3.01 12.11 -13.90
C ARG A 77 -4.26 12.54 -14.65
N GLN A 78 -5.45 12.26 -14.14
CA GLN A 78 -6.69 12.77 -14.73
C GLN A 78 -6.74 14.31 -14.58
N GLU A 79 -6.39 14.84 -13.42
CA GLU A 79 -6.34 16.29 -13.20
C GLU A 79 -5.35 16.99 -14.14
N SER A 80 -4.17 16.40 -14.38
CA SER A 80 -3.19 16.98 -15.31
C SER A 80 -3.67 16.99 -16.76
N LEU A 81 -4.67 16.17 -17.09
CA LEU A 81 -5.35 16.15 -18.39
C LEU A 81 -6.58 17.08 -18.43
N GLY A 82 -6.83 17.84 -17.36
CA GLY A 82 -7.98 18.73 -17.24
C GLY A 82 -9.27 18.04 -16.77
N TYR A 83 -9.20 16.77 -16.37
CA TYR A 83 -10.35 16.01 -15.88
C TYR A 83 -10.23 15.75 -14.39
N ALA A 84 -10.96 16.48 -13.55
CA ALA A 84 -11.01 16.20 -12.12
C ALA A 84 -12.07 15.12 -11.81
N PRO A 85 -11.69 13.89 -11.38
CA PRO A 85 -12.67 12.85 -11.09
C PRO A 85 -13.52 13.22 -9.87
N SER A 86 -14.84 13.16 -10.02
CA SER A 86 -15.78 13.34 -8.91
C SER A 86 -15.69 12.22 -7.88
N HIS A 87 -16.20 12.47 -6.67
CA HIS A 87 -16.24 11.46 -5.60
C HIS A 87 -16.99 10.17 -6.00
N SER A 88 -18.03 10.28 -6.84
CA SER A 88 -18.77 9.12 -7.34
C SER A 88 -17.94 8.30 -8.33
N GLN A 89 -17.18 8.94 -9.23
CA GLN A 89 -16.27 8.28 -10.16
C GLN A 89 -15.13 7.58 -9.41
N ILE A 90 -14.52 8.24 -8.42
CA ILE A 90 -13.49 7.62 -7.56
C ILE A 90 -14.08 6.39 -6.86
N ARG A 91 -15.29 6.49 -6.30
CA ARG A 91 -15.97 5.36 -5.66
C ARG A 91 -16.19 4.20 -6.63
N ALA A 92 -16.68 4.47 -7.84
CA ALA A 92 -16.93 3.46 -8.87
C ALA A 92 -15.62 2.75 -9.28
N CYS A 93 -14.53 3.51 -9.45
CA CYS A 93 -13.21 2.95 -9.75
C CYS A 93 -12.74 1.98 -8.65
N VAL A 94 -12.86 2.39 -7.37
CA VAL A 94 -12.46 1.54 -6.25
C VAL A 94 -13.34 0.30 -6.13
N MET A 95 -14.65 0.41 -6.36
CA MET A 95 -15.54 -0.76 -6.41
C MET A 95 -15.12 -1.74 -7.50
N GLY A 96 -14.71 -1.24 -8.67
CA GLY A 96 -14.17 -2.06 -9.76
C GLY A 96 -12.91 -2.80 -9.34
N LEU A 97 -11.96 -2.11 -8.69
CA LEU A 97 -10.74 -2.72 -8.17
C LEU A 97 -11.02 -3.82 -7.14
N LEU A 98 -11.94 -3.56 -6.20
CA LEU A 98 -12.32 -4.56 -5.19
C LEU A 98 -12.96 -5.80 -5.81
N ARG A 99 -13.84 -5.62 -6.81
CA ARG A 99 -14.44 -6.74 -7.55
C ARG A 99 -13.38 -7.60 -8.25
N GLN A 100 -12.37 -6.98 -8.85
CA GLN A 100 -11.27 -7.71 -9.49
C GLN A 100 -10.45 -8.53 -8.51
N GLN A 101 -10.41 -8.13 -7.23
CA GLN A 101 -9.72 -8.86 -6.17
C GLN A 101 -10.56 -9.97 -5.53
N GLY A 102 -11.81 -10.17 -5.98
CA GLY A 102 -12.75 -11.09 -5.33
C GLY A 102 -13.27 -10.59 -3.97
N GLU A 103 -13.04 -9.31 -3.65
CA GLU A 103 -13.47 -8.68 -2.41
C GLU A 103 -14.88 -8.10 -2.52
N HIS A 104 -15.60 -8.05 -1.40
CA HIS A 104 -16.95 -7.49 -1.39
C HIS A 104 -16.89 -5.98 -1.67
N PRO A 105 -17.57 -5.47 -2.72
CA PRO A 105 -17.44 -4.08 -3.16
C PRO A 105 -18.18 -3.06 -2.27
N ASP A 106 -18.36 -3.35 -0.97
CA ASP A 106 -19.01 -2.42 -0.04
C ASP A 106 -18.01 -1.46 0.60
N LEU A 107 -17.99 -0.27 0.01
CA LEU A 107 -17.33 0.91 0.55
C LEU A 107 -18.33 1.72 1.37
N GLY A 108 -17.98 2.11 2.60
CA GLY A 108 -18.79 3.05 3.36
C GLY A 108 -18.96 4.40 2.64
N ARG A 109 -20.07 5.11 2.88
CA ARG A 109 -20.39 6.41 2.25
C ARG A 109 -19.25 7.44 2.40
N ASN A 110 -18.58 7.44 3.55
CA ASN A 110 -17.50 8.38 3.87
C ASN A 110 -16.11 7.90 3.41
N TRP A 111 -16.00 6.77 2.72
CA TRP A 111 -14.70 6.19 2.38
C TRP A 111 -13.85 7.13 1.51
N VAL A 112 -14.44 7.73 0.47
CA VAL A 112 -13.73 8.63 -0.46
C VAL A 112 -13.25 9.89 0.26
N ILE A 113 -14.10 10.48 1.10
CA ILE A 113 -13.74 11.65 1.92
C ILE A 113 -12.58 11.31 2.86
N LYS A 114 -12.65 10.16 3.54
CA LYS A 114 -11.56 9.71 4.41
C LYS A 114 -10.29 9.40 3.62
N PHE A 115 -10.38 8.87 2.40
CA PHE A 115 -9.23 8.62 1.52
C PHE A 115 -8.53 9.93 1.14
N ILE A 116 -9.28 10.92 0.66
CA ILE A 116 -8.73 12.24 0.32
C ILE A 116 -8.13 12.92 1.56
N ASN A 117 -8.81 12.87 2.71
CA ASN A 117 -8.30 13.47 3.95
C ASN A 117 -7.02 12.81 4.49
N ARG A 118 -6.78 11.53 4.16
CA ARG A 118 -5.53 10.84 4.52
C ARG A 118 -4.34 11.24 3.63
N ARG A 119 -4.59 11.88 2.49
CA ARG A 119 -3.61 12.15 1.42
C ARG A 119 -3.46 13.65 1.18
N ALA A 120 -2.38 14.23 1.69
CA ALA A 120 -2.12 15.67 1.60
C ALA A 120 -1.94 16.16 0.15
N ASP A 121 -1.40 15.29 -0.71
CA ASP A 121 -1.27 15.42 -2.15
C ASP A 121 -2.62 15.63 -2.85
N LEU A 122 -3.64 14.87 -2.45
CA LEU A 122 -5.00 15.01 -2.99
C LEU A 122 -5.78 16.16 -2.34
N LYS A 123 -5.59 16.37 -1.03
CA LYS A 123 -6.31 17.41 -0.26
C LYS A 123 -6.06 18.82 -0.80
N THR A 124 -4.85 19.11 -1.25
CA THR A 124 -4.45 20.44 -1.73
C THR A 124 -5.05 20.77 -3.11
N LYS A 125 -5.39 19.74 -3.91
CA LYS A 125 -5.88 19.90 -5.29
C LYS A 125 -7.40 19.81 -5.40
N MET A 126 -8.02 18.87 -4.67
CA MET A 126 -9.48 18.67 -4.66
C MET A 126 -10.27 19.82 -4.02
N GLY A 127 -9.60 20.75 -3.31
CA GLY A 127 -10.20 22.00 -2.83
C GLY A 127 -10.55 23.00 -3.94
N ARG A 128 -9.98 22.86 -5.15
CA ARG A 128 -10.35 23.64 -6.34
C ARG A 128 -11.39 22.85 -7.15
N ARG A 129 -12.62 22.83 -6.65
CA ARG A 129 -13.73 22.20 -7.36
C ARG A 129 -14.05 23.02 -8.62
N GLN A 130 -13.72 22.50 -9.80
CA GLN A 130 -14.39 22.92 -11.03
C GLN A 130 -15.70 22.13 -11.09
N GLU A 131 -16.77 22.74 -10.61
CA GLU A 131 -18.12 22.26 -10.89
C GLU A 131 -18.34 22.47 -12.39
N ALA A 132 -18.37 21.38 -13.15
CA ALA A 132 -18.80 21.41 -14.54
C ALA A 132 -20.26 21.88 -14.55
N LYS A 133 -20.51 22.94 -15.31
CA LYS A 133 -21.81 23.61 -15.47
C LYS A 133 -22.71 22.83 -16.41
#